data_AF-A0A521KYG3-F1
#
_entry.id   AF-A0A521KYG3-F1
#
_cell.length_a   1.000
_cell.length_b   1.000
_cell.length_c   1.000
_cell.angle_alpha   90.00
_cell.angle_beta   90.00
_cell.angle_gamma   90.00
#
_symmetry.space_group_name_H-M   'P 1'
#
loop_
_entity.id
_entity.type
_entity.pdbx_description
1 polymer ?
#
loop_
_entity_poly.entity_id
_entity_poly.type
_entity_poly.pdbx_seq_one_letter_code
_entity_poly.pdbx_strand_id
1 'polypeptide(L)'
;MTAAKPPKEESAKVPMTLWASVRWRVGHIMDGIAWRLLVHAPSVARLYADLIAPKGPPVVPYPGWVFAAEYYPELRWMAWRRAALWDCARDRKLVVPLRVPWYDGTMVDVTLGNDQSMCLYVSGSFEPNEFVFLRGLLSPGMVAIDVGANEGLYTLFVAARVGPTGRAVAVEPSSRERATLQHNVDINALANVTVVDSALGAALGKANLQIASGEHTGHNTLGSFVYDEVEAANAEMVTVETLDGLVERLALPRVDFVKVDVEGAETSVLKGAGNVLRRQRPLLLLEANEQALKAQGTSSAALIGMLKAEFRYEVLVFSEATGRVEVLRDGGALSSNIVAAPAERVGEILAKA
;
A
#
# COMPACT_ATOMS: atom_id res chain seq x y z
N MET A 1 -36.24 -25.51 41.26
CA MET A 1 -35.17 -26.07 40.42
C MET A 1 -34.16 -24.97 40.18
N THR A 2 -33.03 -25.07 40.86
CA THR A 2 -31.95 -24.09 40.93
C THR A 2 -31.14 -24.10 39.63
N ALA A 3 -30.91 -22.92 39.06
CA ALA A 3 -30.10 -22.72 37.86
C ALA A 3 -28.64 -23.15 38.13
N ALA A 4 -28.14 -24.05 37.28
CA ALA A 4 -26.76 -24.49 37.31
C ALA A 4 -25.82 -23.33 36.91
N LYS A 5 -24.80 -23.07 37.73
CA LYS A 5 -23.67 -22.18 37.37
C LYS A 5 -22.85 -22.82 36.24
N PRO A 6 -22.32 -22.03 35.28
CA PRO A 6 -21.38 -22.54 34.30
C PRO A 6 -20.08 -22.99 34.98
N PRO A 7 -19.38 -24.00 34.43
CA PRO A 7 -18.13 -24.49 34.99
C PRO A 7 -17.04 -23.41 34.87
N LYS A 8 -16.23 -23.27 35.94
CA LYS A 8 -15.01 -22.47 35.90
C LYS A 8 -14.02 -23.16 34.97
N GLU A 9 -13.66 -22.52 33.86
CA GLU A 9 -12.45 -22.88 33.11
C GLU A 9 -11.23 -22.59 33.99
N GLU A 10 -10.64 -23.64 34.55
CA GLU A 10 -9.27 -23.61 35.03
C GLU A 10 -8.35 -23.48 33.81
N SER A 11 -7.90 -22.25 33.54
CA SER A 11 -6.85 -21.98 32.57
C SER A 11 -5.59 -22.74 33.00
N ALA A 12 -5.30 -23.86 32.35
CA ALA A 12 -4.04 -24.57 32.51
C ALA A 12 -2.89 -23.64 32.08
N LYS A 13 -2.20 -23.05 33.07
CA LYS A 13 -0.99 -22.25 32.83
C LYS A 13 0.11 -23.18 32.36
N VAL A 14 0.31 -23.26 31.05
CA VAL A 14 1.51 -23.90 30.47
C VAL A 14 2.74 -23.19 31.07
N PRO A 15 3.65 -23.88 31.76
CA PRO A 15 4.79 -23.23 32.39
C PRO A 15 5.72 -22.64 31.33
N MET A 16 5.85 -21.31 31.33
CA MET A 16 6.82 -20.61 30.49
C MET A 16 8.23 -21.08 30.84
N THR A 17 9.04 -21.36 29.82
CA THR A 17 10.46 -21.67 30.01
C THR A 17 11.18 -20.50 30.68
N LEU A 18 12.26 -20.75 31.40
CA LEU A 18 13.08 -19.70 32.03
C LEU A 18 13.51 -18.63 31.00
N TRP A 19 13.84 -19.06 29.78
CA TRP A 19 14.14 -18.17 28.66
C TRP A 19 12.95 -17.33 28.19
N ALA A 20 11.75 -17.91 28.15
CA ALA A 20 10.53 -17.14 27.85
C ALA A 20 10.23 -16.11 28.94
N SER A 21 10.43 -16.47 30.23
CA SER A 21 10.25 -15.56 31.36
C SER A 21 11.24 -14.39 31.34
N VAL A 22 12.51 -14.65 31.05
CA VAL A 22 13.54 -13.61 30.92
C VAL A 22 13.24 -12.70 29.72
N ARG A 23 12.91 -13.25 28.55
CA ARG A 23 12.51 -12.44 27.37
C ARG A 23 11.29 -11.58 27.64
N TRP A 24 10.32 -12.10 28.40
CA TRP A 24 9.12 -11.36 28.77
C TRP A 24 9.45 -10.18 29.71
N ARG A 25 10.24 -10.42 30.77
CA ARG A 25 10.64 -9.36 31.72
C ARG A 25 11.50 -8.28 31.06
N VAL A 26 12.48 -8.67 30.25
CA VAL A 26 13.31 -7.71 29.50
C VAL A 26 12.45 -6.93 28.50
N GLY A 27 11.54 -7.61 27.80
CA GLY A 27 10.56 -6.96 26.92
C GLY A 27 9.77 -5.88 27.63
N HIS A 28 9.12 -6.23 28.75
CA HIS A 28 8.31 -5.31 29.53
C HIS A 28 9.10 -4.08 30.04
N ILE A 29 10.36 -4.28 30.43
CA ILE A 29 11.25 -3.18 30.81
C ILE A 29 11.57 -2.29 29.60
N MET A 30 11.92 -2.88 28.46
CA MET A 30 12.20 -2.14 27.23
C MET A 30 10.99 -1.35 26.74
N ASP A 31 9.80 -1.94 26.77
CA ASP A 31 8.54 -1.29 26.40
C ASP A 31 8.24 -0.11 27.35
N GLY A 32 8.48 -0.30 28.66
CA GLY A 32 8.35 0.78 29.66
C GLY A 32 9.37 1.91 29.50
N ILE A 33 10.60 1.60 29.09
CA ILE A 33 11.63 2.61 28.78
C ILE A 33 11.26 3.36 27.50
N ALA A 34 10.89 2.63 26.45
CA ALA A 34 10.44 3.16 25.17
C ALA A 34 9.30 4.18 25.35
N TRP A 35 8.32 3.81 26.18
CA TRP A 35 7.21 4.67 26.59
C TRP A 35 7.68 5.97 27.26
N ARG A 36 8.56 5.88 28.27
CA ARG A 36 9.09 7.06 28.97
C ARG A 36 9.95 7.94 28.07
N LEU A 37 10.72 7.35 27.17
CA LEU A 37 11.55 8.07 26.21
C LEU A 37 10.68 8.88 25.23
N LEU A 38 9.64 8.27 24.64
CA LEU A 38 8.73 8.97 23.72
C LEU A 38 8.09 10.20 24.35
N VAL A 39 7.72 10.11 25.63
CA VAL A 39 7.01 11.19 26.35
C VAL A 39 7.95 12.27 26.85
N HIS A 40 9.11 11.92 27.41
CA HIS A 40 9.95 12.86 28.15
C HIS A 40 11.26 13.23 27.44
N ALA A 41 11.67 12.47 26.42
CA ALA A 41 12.91 12.70 25.68
C ALA A 41 12.77 12.30 24.19
N PRO A 42 11.99 13.05 23.37
CA PRO A 42 11.68 12.68 21.99
C PRO A 42 12.90 12.40 21.10
N SER A 43 14.00 13.14 21.30
CA SER A 43 15.26 12.92 20.56
C SER A 43 15.89 11.56 20.88
N VAL A 44 15.79 11.08 22.13
CA VAL A 44 16.30 9.77 22.56
C VAL A 44 15.35 8.65 22.12
N ALA A 45 14.04 8.93 22.12
CA ALA A 45 13.03 8.02 21.61
C ALA A 45 13.22 7.74 20.12
N ARG A 46 13.56 8.76 19.33
CA ARG A 46 13.91 8.62 17.91
C ARG A 46 15.11 7.69 17.73
N LEU A 47 16.20 7.90 18.48
CA LEU A 47 17.38 7.03 18.43
C LEU A 47 17.04 5.58 18.77
N TYR A 48 16.18 5.37 19.78
CA TYR A 48 15.72 4.03 20.17
C TYR A 48 14.85 3.39 19.08
N ALA A 49 13.94 4.15 18.48
CA ALA A 49 13.09 3.69 17.39
C ALA A 49 13.92 3.35 16.13
N ASP A 50 14.90 4.18 15.79
CA ASP A 50 15.86 3.93 14.71
C ASP A 50 16.68 2.64 14.96
N LEU A 51 17.10 2.38 16.21
CA LEU A 51 17.86 1.19 16.57
C LEU A 51 17.07 -0.11 16.36
N ILE A 52 15.76 -0.07 16.56
CA ILE A 52 14.89 -1.25 16.46
C ILE A 52 14.11 -1.33 15.14
N ALA A 53 14.28 -0.33 14.27
CA ALA A 53 13.67 -0.28 12.95
C ALA A 53 14.02 -1.51 12.10
N PRO A 54 13.11 -1.97 11.23
CA PRO A 54 13.43 -3.05 10.31
C PRO A 54 14.60 -2.64 9.41
N LYS A 55 15.54 -3.57 9.18
CA LYS A 55 16.72 -3.35 8.33
C LYS A 55 16.44 -3.50 6.83
N GLY A 56 15.19 -3.34 6.41
CA GLY A 56 14.68 -3.72 5.10
C GLY A 56 14.20 -5.18 5.08
N PRO A 57 12.92 -5.47 4.80
CA PRO A 57 12.44 -6.83 4.64
C PRO A 57 13.03 -7.47 3.36
N PRO A 58 13.20 -8.80 3.33
CA PRO A 58 13.43 -9.48 2.07
C PRO A 58 12.14 -9.40 1.22
N VAL A 59 12.25 -8.98 -0.04
CA VAL A 59 11.15 -9.10 -1.01
C VAL A 59 10.98 -10.60 -1.34
N VAL A 60 10.10 -11.29 -0.63
CA VAL A 60 9.77 -12.72 -0.84
C VAL A 60 8.27 -12.93 -0.76
N PRO A 61 7.69 -13.92 -1.48
CA PRO A 61 6.27 -14.21 -1.38
C PRO A 61 5.84 -14.48 0.07
N TYR A 62 4.67 -13.97 0.42
CA TYR A 62 4.02 -14.11 1.71
C TYR A 62 2.64 -14.77 1.51
N PRO A 63 2.55 -16.11 1.60
CA PRO A 63 1.28 -16.83 1.61
C PRO A 63 0.36 -16.36 2.75
N GLY A 64 -0.92 -16.19 2.45
CA GLY A 64 -1.93 -15.77 3.43
C GLY A 64 -1.76 -14.33 3.91
N TRP A 65 -1.03 -13.50 3.14
CA TRP A 65 -0.91 -12.07 3.45
C TRP A 65 -2.28 -11.41 3.46
N VAL A 66 -2.60 -10.71 4.54
CA VAL A 66 -3.79 -9.86 4.65
C VAL A 66 -3.36 -8.58 5.36
N PHE A 67 -3.75 -7.43 4.81
CA PHE A 67 -3.52 -6.14 5.43
C PHE A 67 -3.98 -6.16 6.89
N ALA A 68 -3.19 -5.60 7.80
CA ALA A 68 -3.44 -5.58 9.24
C ALA A 68 -3.50 -6.93 10.00
N ALA A 69 -3.75 -8.07 9.35
CA ALA A 69 -3.76 -9.37 10.03
C ALA A 69 -2.36 -9.74 10.59
N GLU A 70 -1.32 -9.09 10.09
CA GLU A 70 0.09 -9.30 10.42
C GLU A 70 0.57 -8.61 11.70
N TYR A 71 -0.26 -7.78 12.34
CA TYR A 71 0.20 -7.00 13.49
C TYR A 71 0.66 -7.88 14.66
N TYR A 72 0.14 -9.11 14.75
CA TYR A 72 0.32 -9.97 15.91
C TYR A 72 0.60 -11.48 15.67
N PRO A 73 0.55 -12.09 14.46
CA PRO A 73 0.87 -13.50 14.34
C PRO A 73 2.39 -13.72 14.23
N GLU A 74 2.92 -14.27 15.31
CA GLU A 74 4.03 -15.21 15.36
C GLU A 74 5.21 -14.95 14.40
N LEU A 75 6.00 -13.90 14.62
CA LEU A 75 7.45 -13.93 14.39
C LEU A 75 8.11 -12.67 15.00
N ARG A 76 9.09 -12.92 15.89
CA ARG A 76 10.19 -11.98 16.22
C ARG A 76 9.83 -10.83 17.14
N TRP A 77 9.85 -11.10 18.44
CA TRP A 77 10.00 -10.16 19.58
C TRP A 77 10.07 -8.66 19.24
N MET A 78 11.04 -8.19 18.45
CA MET A 78 11.18 -6.83 17.94
C MET A 78 9.92 -6.19 17.35
N ALA A 79 9.11 -6.91 16.58
CA ALA A 79 7.86 -6.39 16.02
C ALA A 79 6.90 -5.91 17.12
N TRP A 80 6.77 -6.67 18.21
CA TRP A 80 5.98 -6.26 19.39
C TRP A 80 6.50 -4.98 20.05
N ARG A 81 7.81 -4.73 20.03
CA ARG A 81 8.41 -3.54 20.67
C ARG A 81 8.13 -2.31 19.81
N ARG A 82 8.17 -2.49 18.48
CA ARG A 82 7.74 -1.47 17.52
C ARG A 82 6.26 -1.20 17.60
N ALA A 83 5.43 -2.23 17.74
CA ALA A 83 3.99 -2.10 17.96
C ALA A 83 3.69 -1.30 19.23
N ALA A 84 4.35 -1.60 20.36
CA ALA A 84 4.17 -0.86 21.61
C ALA A 84 4.56 0.63 21.49
N LEU A 85 5.63 0.95 20.74
CA LEU A 85 5.99 2.34 20.42
C LEU A 85 4.93 3.01 19.54
N TRP A 86 4.43 2.30 18.53
CA TRP A 86 3.42 2.80 17.59
C TRP A 86 2.09 3.07 18.31
N ASP A 87 1.61 2.12 19.14
CA ASP A 87 0.41 2.27 19.97
C ASP A 87 0.53 3.48 20.90
N CYS A 88 1.68 3.64 21.56
CA CYS A 88 1.94 4.81 22.41
C CYS A 88 1.88 6.11 21.61
N ALA A 89 2.45 6.15 20.41
CA ALA A 89 2.44 7.35 19.57
C ALA A 89 1.01 7.68 19.13
N ARG A 90 0.25 6.69 18.68
CA ARG A 90 -1.17 6.80 18.32
C ARG A 90 -2.01 7.33 19.49
N ASP A 91 -2.00 6.63 20.62
CA ASP A 91 -2.85 6.93 21.79
C ASP A 91 -2.58 8.34 22.36
N ARG A 92 -1.39 8.89 22.11
CA ARG A 92 -0.95 10.21 22.57
C ARG A 92 -0.93 11.27 21.47
N LYS A 93 -1.31 10.92 20.23
CA LYS A 93 -1.27 11.80 19.05
C LYS A 93 0.12 12.43 18.85
N LEU A 94 1.17 11.65 19.04
CA LEU A 94 2.55 12.09 18.86
C LEU A 94 2.95 11.92 17.39
N VAL A 95 3.50 12.98 16.79
CA VAL A 95 4.12 12.94 15.47
C VAL A 95 5.60 12.65 15.65
N VAL A 96 6.01 11.40 15.42
CA VAL A 96 7.41 10.98 15.54
C VAL A 96 7.91 10.52 14.17
N PRO A 97 8.59 11.40 13.41
CA PRO A 97 9.14 11.04 12.11
C PRO A 97 10.38 10.17 12.30
N LEU A 98 10.40 9.04 11.61
CA LEU A 98 11.52 8.10 11.55
C LEU A 98 11.90 7.86 10.10
N ARG A 99 13.18 7.59 9.87
CA ARG A 99 13.67 7.22 8.55
C ARG A 99 14.05 5.75 8.55
N VAL A 100 13.38 4.96 7.73
CA VAL A 100 13.62 3.51 7.65
C VAL A 100 14.21 3.13 6.30
N PRO A 101 15.20 2.22 6.26
CA PRO A 101 15.66 1.65 5.00
C PRO A 101 14.57 0.76 4.40
N TRP A 102 14.43 0.84 3.09
CA TRP A 102 13.42 0.12 2.32
C TRP A 102 14.04 -0.62 1.14
N TYR A 103 13.20 -1.06 0.20
CA TYR A 103 13.61 -1.85 -0.95
C TYR A 103 14.62 -1.12 -1.85
N ASP A 104 15.52 -1.90 -2.46
CA ASP A 104 16.52 -1.45 -3.43
C ASP A 104 17.36 -0.24 -2.98
N GLY A 105 17.62 -0.15 -1.67
CA GLY A 105 18.44 0.92 -1.08
C GLY A 105 17.73 2.25 -0.91
N THR A 106 16.42 2.30 -1.16
CA THR A 106 15.60 3.47 -0.88
C THR A 106 15.40 3.67 0.63
N MET A 107 15.06 4.89 1.00
CA MET A 107 14.71 5.30 2.36
C MET A 107 13.28 5.83 2.35
N VAL A 108 12.51 5.55 3.39
CA VAL A 108 11.15 6.07 3.55
C VAL A 108 11.06 6.77 4.89
N ASP A 109 10.51 7.98 4.91
CA ASP A 109 10.14 8.62 6.16
C ASP A 109 8.74 8.13 6.58
N VAL A 110 8.67 7.53 7.76
CA VAL A 110 7.44 7.02 8.37
C VAL A 110 7.12 7.84 9.61
N THR A 111 5.83 8.01 9.90
CA THR A 111 5.36 8.69 11.12
C THR A 111 4.70 7.68 12.04
N LEU A 112 5.22 7.53 13.26
CA LEU A 112 4.57 6.66 14.24
C LEU A 112 3.14 7.17 14.54
N GLY A 113 2.17 6.25 14.56
CA GLY A 113 0.76 6.56 14.81
C GLY A 113 -0.12 6.74 13.57
N ASN A 114 0.44 6.66 12.35
CA ASN A 114 -0.31 6.56 11.10
C ASN A 114 -0.41 5.08 10.67
N ASP A 115 -1.56 4.69 10.11
CA ASP A 115 -1.87 3.34 9.59
C ASP A 115 -0.89 2.86 8.51
N GLN A 116 -0.56 3.67 7.50
CA GLN A 116 0.37 3.25 6.44
C GLN A 116 1.80 3.04 6.96
N SER A 117 2.23 3.94 7.86
CA SER A 117 3.51 3.84 8.55
C SER A 117 3.60 2.64 9.49
N MET A 118 2.45 2.11 9.94
CA MET A 118 2.39 0.91 10.77
C MET A 118 2.92 -0.31 10.02
N CYS A 119 2.50 -0.52 8.78
CA CYS A 119 2.94 -1.66 7.96
C CYS A 119 4.46 -1.65 7.77
N LEU A 120 5.03 -0.49 7.42
CA LEU A 120 6.46 -0.35 7.19
C LEU A 120 7.28 -0.46 8.47
N TYR A 121 6.84 0.19 9.55
CA TYR A 121 7.59 0.21 10.80
C TYR A 121 7.38 -1.07 11.61
N VAL A 122 6.14 -1.45 11.90
CA VAL A 122 5.79 -2.58 12.77
C VAL A 122 5.99 -3.90 12.05
N SER A 123 5.22 -4.12 10.98
CA SER A 123 5.22 -5.38 10.20
C SER A 123 6.49 -5.54 9.37
N GLY A 124 7.10 -4.42 8.99
CA GLY A 124 8.30 -4.40 8.17
C GLY A 124 8.02 -4.64 6.70
N SER A 125 6.77 -4.74 6.25
CA SER A 125 6.38 -4.88 4.84
C SER A 125 5.03 -4.18 4.61
N PHE A 126 4.81 -3.70 3.39
CA PHE A 126 3.51 -3.30 2.85
C PHE A 126 3.32 -4.12 1.56
N GLU A 127 2.21 -4.81 1.37
CA GLU A 127 1.87 -5.56 0.14
C GLU A 127 3.05 -6.38 -0.48
N PRO A 128 3.66 -7.30 0.29
CA PRO A 128 4.89 -7.98 -0.12
C PRO A 128 4.75 -8.76 -1.43
N ASN A 129 3.57 -9.35 -1.69
CA ASN A 129 3.34 -10.19 -2.87
C ASN A 129 3.37 -9.37 -4.16
N GLU A 130 2.78 -8.18 -4.12
CA GLU A 130 2.76 -7.19 -5.18
C GLU A 130 4.18 -6.71 -5.48
N PHE A 131 4.97 -6.34 -4.46
CA PHE A 131 6.36 -5.93 -4.67
C PHE A 131 7.25 -7.07 -5.17
N VAL A 132 7.02 -8.32 -4.74
CA VAL A 132 7.72 -9.50 -5.30
C VAL A 132 7.43 -9.66 -6.77
N PHE A 133 6.16 -9.59 -7.14
CA PHE A 133 5.70 -9.70 -8.52
C PHE A 133 6.30 -8.58 -9.40
N LEU A 134 6.19 -7.32 -8.94
CA LEU A 134 6.74 -6.17 -9.65
C LEU A 134 8.28 -6.24 -9.77
N ARG A 135 8.98 -6.78 -8.76
CA ARG A 135 10.43 -6.96 -8.84
C ARG A 135 10.85 -7.84 -10.02
N GLY A 136 10.08 -8.87 -10.33
CA GLY A 136 10.35 -9.79 -11.45
C GLY A 136 10.07 -9.19 -12.83
N LEU A 137 9.23 -8.16 -12.91
CA LEU A 137 8.72 -7.61 -14.17
C LEU A 137 9.32 -6.27 -14.55
N LEU A 138 9.47 -5.36 -13.58
CA LEU A 138 10.00 -4.03 -13.83
C LEU A 138 11.48 -4.13 -14.21
N SER A 139 11.86 -3.42 -15.27
CA SER A 139 13.20 -3.47 -15.84
C SER A 139 13.71 -2.06 -16.15
N PRO A 140 15.03 -1.84 -16.16
CA PRO A 140 15.60 -0.54 -16.53
C PRO A 140 15.06 -0.03 -17.87
N GLY A 141 14.71 1.26 -17.93
CA GLY A 141 14.18 1.90 -19.15
C GLY A 141 12.66 1.82 -19.33
N MET A 142 11.93 1.11 -18.46
CA MET A 142 10.47 1.08 -18.51
C MET A 142 9.84 2.40 -18.07
N VAL A 143 8.64 2.68 -18.58
CA VAL A 143 7.78 3.79 -18.13
C VAL A 143 6.62 3.24 -17.32
N ALA A 144 6.47 3.72 -16.10
CA ALA A 144 5.45 3.27 -15.18
C ALA A 144 4.66 4.45 -14.60
N ILE A 145 3.37 4.24 -14.39
CA ILE A 145 2.45 5.25 -13.84
C ILE A 145 1.83 4.69 -12.56
N ASP A 146 1.92 5.44 -11.47
CA ASP A 146 1.35 5.11 -10.16
C ASP A 146 0.18 6.07 -9.90
N VAL A 147 -1.05 5.58 -10.08
CA VAL A 147 -2.28 6.38 -9.94
C VAL A 147 -2.87 6.17 -8.55
N GLY A 148 -2.98 7.25 -7.78
CA GLY A 148 -3.22 7.19 -6.33
C GLY A 148 -1.92 6.89 -5.58
N ALA A 149 -0.88 7.67 -5.88
CA ALA A 149 0.47 7.38 -5.38
C ALA A 149 0.63 7.57 -3.86
N ASN A 150 -0.29 8.30 -3.20
CA ASN A 150 -0.30 8.55 -1.76
C ASN A 150 1.09 9.01 -1.25
N GLU A 151 1.65 8.41 -0.20
CA GLU A 151 2.99 8.72 0.34
C GLU A 151 4.14 8.24 -0.57
N GLY A 152 3.85 7.53 -1.66
CA GLY A 152 4.81 7.21 -2.73
C GLY A 152 5.50 5.87 -2.65
N LEU A 153 5.03 4.91 -1.85
CA LEU A 153 5.70 3.62 -1.66
C LEU A 153 5.89 2.84 -2.98
N TYR A 154 4.83 2.76 -3.78
CA TYR A 154 4.91 2.17 -5.12
C TYR A 154 5.78 3.00 -6.05
N THR A 155 5.61 4.32 -6.06
CA THR A 155 6.45 5.25 -6.83
C THR A 155 7.94 5.06 -6.57
N LEU A 156 8.37 5.02 -5.30
CA LEU A 156 9.79 4.82 -4.93
C LEU A 156 10.31 3.48 -5.43
N PHE A 157 9.55 2.41 -5.20
CA PHE A 157 9.92 1.06 -5.62
C PHE A 157 10.07 0.98 -7.14
N VAL A 158 9.06 1.47 -7.86
CA VAL A 158 9.03 1.48 -9.32
C VAL A 158 10.18 2.31 -9.87
N ALA A 159 10.39 3.52 -9.35
CA ALA A 159 11.46 4.43 -9.80
C ALA A 159 12.86 3.82 -9.61
N ALA A 160 13.11 3.18 -8.47
CA ALA A 160 14.36 2.46 -8.22
C ALA A 160 14.54 1.29 -9.22
N ARG A 161 13.46 0.54 -9.50
CA ARG A 161 13.51 -0.64 -10.39
C ARG A 161 13.67 -0.30 -11.87
N VAL A 162 12.97 0.72 -12.37
CA VAL A 162 13.08 1.16 -13.77
C VAL A 162 14.34 1.99 -14.03
N GLY A 163 15.01 2.42 -12.95
CA GLY A 163 16.33 3.06 -13.01
C GLY A 163 16.35 4.41 -13.73
N PRO A 164 17.54 5.02 -13.86
CA PRO A 164 17.69 6.39 -14.37
C PRO A 164 17.34 6.55 -15.85
N THR A 165 17.27 5.45 -16.62
CA THR A 165 16.84 5.46 -18.02
C THR A 165 15.35 5.22 -18.19
N GLY A 166 14.66 4.78 -17.13
CA GLY A 166 13.21 4.65 -17.09
C GLY A 166 12.53 5.90 -16.56
N ARG A 167 11.21 5.84 -16.38
CA ARG A 167 10.42 6.95 -15.85
C ARG A 167 9.31 6.43 -14.96
N ALA A 168 9.14 7.05 -13.79
CA ALA A 168 7.98 6.84 -12.93
C ALA A 168 7.14 8.12 -12.91
N VAL A 169 5.84 8.01 -13.15
CA VAL A 169 4.89 9.12 -13.05
C VAL A 169 3.95 8.84 -11.89
N ALA A 170 4.03 9.66 -10.85
CA ALA A 170 3.22 9.53 -9.65
C ALA A 170 2.07 10.53 -9.72
N VAL A 171 0.83 10.05 -9.68
CA VAL A 171 -0.37 10.88 -9.77
C VAL A 171 -1.08 10.86 -8.43
N GLU A 172 -1.09 11.99 -7.74
CA GLU A 172 -1.67 12.13 -6.40
C GLU A 172 -2.41 13.48 -6.29
N PRO A 173 -3.76 13.47 -6.18
CA PRO A 173 -4.54 14.70 -6.11
C PRO A 173 -4.55 15.40 -4.73
N SER A 174 -4.24 14.71 -3.63
CA SER A 174 -4.18 15.29 -2.28
C SER A 174 -2.93 16.15 -2.10
N SER A 175 -3.10 17.43 -1.73
CA SER A 175 -1.96 18.29 -1.43
C SER A 175 -1.12 17.79 -0.25
N ARG A 176 -1.77 17.16 0.74
CA ARG A 176 -1.12 16.56 1.92
C ARG A 176 -0.24 15.38 1.52
N GLU A 177 -0.80 14.40 0.81
CA GLU A 177 -0.02 13.19 0.46
C GLU A 177 1.04 13.51 -0.58
N ARG A 178 0.77 14.42 -1.53
CA ARG A 178 1.80 14.91 -2.46
C ARG A 178 3.01 15.49 -1.78
N ALA A 179 2.83 16.23 -0.68
CA ALA A 179 3.96 16.80 0.05
C ALA A 179 4.86 15.69 0.62
N THR A 180 4.26 14.64 1.18
CA THR A 180 4.97 13.46 1.67
C THR A 180 5.64 12.69 0.53
N LEU A 181 4.94 12.45 -0.57
CA LEU A 181 5.47 11.84 -1.79
C LEU A 181 6.69 12.58 -2.32
N GLN A 182 6.59 13.90 -2.50
CA GLN A 182 7.70 14.71 -3.02
C GLN A 182 8.90 14.65 -2.08
N HIS A 183 8.67 14.75 -0.77
CA HIS A 183 9.73 14.60 0.23
C HIS A 183 10.41 13.22 0.14
N ASN A 184 9.63 12.15 0.02
CA ASN A 184 10.15 10.79 -0.18
C ASN A 184 10.96 10.65 -1.47
N VAL A 185 10.53 11.29 -2.56
CA VAL A 185 11.30 11.35 -3.83
C VAL A 185 12.64 12.08 -3.64
N ASP A 186 12.61 13.22 -2.96
CA ASP A 186 13.77 14.10 -2.76
C ASP A 186 14.85 13.45 -1.89
N ILE A 187 14.47 12.79 -0.79
CA ILE A 187 15.43 12.13 0.12
C ILE A 187 16.15 10.94 -0.54
N ASN A 188 15.56 10.39 -1.62
CA ASN A 188 16.14 9.32 -2.43
C ASN A 188 16.83 9.83 -3.70
N ALA A 189 16.79 11.15 -3.96
CA ALA A 189 17.34 11.77 -5.16
C ALA A 189 16.85 11.12 -6.47
N LEU A 190 15.57 10.73 -6.53
CA LEU A 190 14.99 10.03 -7.68
C LEU A 190 14.63 11.01 -8.81
N ALA A 191 15.62 11.37 -9.62
CA ALA A 191 15.47 12.30 -10.75
C ALA A 191 14.57 11.79 -11.89
N ASN A 192 14.23 10.49 -11.89
CA ASN A 192 13.38 9.85 -12.90
C ASN A 192 11.88 9.84 -12.52
N VAL A 193 11.50 10.50 -11.42
CA VAL A 193 10.10 10.63 -10.99
C VAL A 193 9.50 11.95 -11.46
N THR A 194 8.27 11.91 -11.98
CA THR A 194 7.43 13.09 -12.22
C THR A 194 6.19 13.01 -11.32
N VAL A 195 6.02 13.95 -10.40
CA VAL A 195 4.81 14.06 -9.57
C VAL A 195 3.77 14.94 -10.27
N VAL A 196 2.51 14.48 -10.28
CA VAL A 196 1.38 15.13 -10.96
C VAL A 196 0.27 15.38 -9.94
N ASP A 197 -0.28 16.60 -9.96
CA ASP A 197 -1.23 17.15 -8.98
C ASP A 197 -2.70 17.07 -9.42
N SER A 198 -3.02 16.06 -10.21
CA SER A 198 -4.37 15.81 -10.72
C SER A 198 -4.90 14.46 -10.22
N ALA A 199 -6.21 14.30 -10.25
CA ALA A 199 -6.84 12.99 -10.25
C ALA A 199 -6.99 12.49 -11.69
N LEU A 200 -7.06 11.17 -11.87
CA LEU A 200 -7.43 10.58 -13.15
C LEU A 200 -8.88 10.11 -13.14
N GLY A 201 -9.56 10.27 -14.27
CA GLY A 201 -10.93 9.80 -14.43
C GLY A 201 -11.36 9.71 -15.89
N ALA A 202 -12.66 9.50 -16.11
CA ALA A 202 -13.22 9.25 -17.44
C ALA A 202 -13.19 10.47 -18.38
N ALA A 203 -13.12 11.69 -17.83
CA ALA A 203 -13.14 12.94 -18.60
C ALA A 203 -12.44 14.07 -17.83
N LEU A 204 -12.04 15.12 -18.56
CA LEU A 204 -11.47 16.34 -17.98
C LEU A 204 -12.50 17.04 -17.09
N GLY A 205 -12.06 17.59 -15.96
CA GLY A 205 -12.97 18.31 -15.08
C GLY A 205 -12.34 18.76 -13.76
N LYS A 206 -13.21 18.97 -12.77
CA LYS A 206 -12.83 19.20 -11.37
C LYS A 206 -13.68 18.32 -10.48
N ALA A 207 -13.12 17.87 -9.36
CA ALA A 207 -13.83 17.05 -8.38
C ALA A 207 -13.46 17.48 -6.97
N ASN A 208 -14.36 17.22 -6.02
CA ASN A 208 -14.06 17.34 -4.60
C ASN A 208 -13.40 16.04 -4.13
N LEU A 209 -12.15 16.12 -3.73
CA LEU A 209 -11.43 15.05 -3.05
C LEU A 209 -11.72 15.14 -1.55
N GLN A 210 -12.26 14.07 -0.96
CA GLN A 210 -12.41 13.95 0.48
C GLN A 210 -11.08 13.52 1.08
N ILE A 211 -10.58 14.29 2.06
CA ILE A 211 -9.33 14.02 2.76
C ILE A 211 -9.66 13.31 4.07
N ALA A 212 -9.19 12.08 4.22
CA ALA A 212 -9.35 11.30 5.44
C ALA A 212 -8.58 11.92 6.62
N SER A 213 -9.06 11.67 7.84
CA SER A 213 -8.37 12.05 9.08
C SER A 213 -6.94 11.50 9.14
N GLY A 214 -6.06 12.16 9.88
CA GLY A 214 -4.62 11.89 9.86
C GLY A 214 -4.19 10.49 10.33
N GLU A 215 -5.10 9.73 10.95
CA GLU A 215 -4.87 8.33 11.31
C GLU A 215 -5.10 7.40 10.09
N HIS A 216 -5.92 7.82 9.12
CA HIS A 216 -6.42 7.04 7.99
C HIS A 216 -6.00 7.63 6.62
N THR A 217 -4.78 8.16 6.50
CA THR A 217 -4.32 8.90 5.30
C THR A 217 -4.38 8.10 4.00
N GLY A 218 -4.43 6.77 4.07
CA GLY A 218 -4.63 5.86 2.95
C GLY A 218 -5.96 6.03 2.20
N HIS A 219 -7.00 6.50 2.87
CA HIS A 219 -8.38 6.38 2.39
C HIS A 219 -8.96 7.64 1.72
N ASN A 220 -8.10 8.53 1.21
CA ASN A 220 -8.57 9.71 0.46
C ASN A 220 -9.33 9.25 -0.80
N THR A 221 -10.56 9.75 -1.00
CA THR A 221 -11.42 9.29 -2.10
C THR A 221 -12.16 10.45 -2.76
N LEU A 222 -12.47 10.29 -4.05
CA LEU A 222 -13.33 11.23 -4.79
C LEU A 222 -14.83 10.96 -4.56
N GLY A 223 -15.19 9.87 -3.87
CA GLY A 223 -16.57 9.59 -3.44
C GLY A 223 -16.74 9.70 -1.94
N SER A 224 -17.59 8.83 -1.39
CA SER A 224 -17.79 8.72 0.06
C SER A 224 -16.82 7.71 0.65
N PHE A 225 -16.34 7.95 1.88
CA PHE A 225 -15.58 6.96 2.63
C PHE A 225 -16.36 5.65 2.80
N VAL A 226 -15.65 4.52 2.66
CA VAL A 226 -16.22 3.16 2.72
C VAL A 226 -16.30 2.65 4.15
N TYR A 227 -15.42 3.14 5.03
CA TYR A 227 -15.34 2.73 6.42
C TYR A 227 -15.99 3.78 7.32
N ASP A 228 -16.94 3.36 8.15
CA ASP A 228 -17.69 4.25 9.07
C ASP A 228 -16.79 4.99 10.08
N GLU A 229 -15.56 4.49 10.29
CA GLU A 229 -14.57 5.06 11.21
C GLU A 229 -13.73 6.18 10.57
N VAL A 230 -13.80 6.36 9.24
CA VAL A 230 -13.04 7.39 8.51
C VAL A 230 -13.87 8.66 8.38
N GLU A 231 -13.57 9.65 9.22
CA GLU A 231 -14.15 10.99 9.11
C GLU A 231 -13.40 11.86 8.09
N ALA A 232 -14.16 12.67 7.33
CA ALA A 232 -13.59 13.71 6.47
C ALA A 232 -12.90 14.79 7.31
N ALA A 233 -11.58 14.88 7.24
CA ALA A 233 -10.85 15.98 7.86
C ALA A 233 -10.92 17.27 7.03
N ASN A 234 -10.99 17.15 5.70
CA ASN A 234 -11.09 18.28 4.78
C ASN A 234 -11.66 17.85 3.42
N ALA A 235 -11.94 18.82 2.54
CA ALA A 235 -12.20 18.60 1.13
C ALA A 235 -11.33 19.52 0.26
N GLU A 236 -10.72 18.98 -0.78
CA GLU A 236 -9.90 19.73 -1.73
C GLU A 236 -10.54 19.70 -3.13
N MET A 237 -10.64 20.85 -3.79
CA MET A 237 -11.05 20.91 -5.19
C MET A 237 -9.84 20.58 -6.07
N VAL A 238 -9.88 19.45 -6.76
CA VAL A 238 -8.76 18.96 -7.57
C VAL A 238 -9.11 18.93 -9.05
N THR A 239 -8.11 19.07 -9.91
CA THR A 239 -8.28 18.91 -11.35
C THR A 239 -8.36 17.42 -11.67
N VAL A 240 -9.27 17.06 -12.58
CA VAL A 240 -9.37 15.70 -13.14
C VAL A 240 -8.88 15.74 -14.58
N GLU A 241 -7.95 14.86 -14.92
CA GLU A 241 -7.54 14.58 -16.30
C GLU A 241 -7.79 13.11 -16.68
N THR A 242 -7.64 12.77 -17.97
CA THR A 242 -7.71 11.37 -18.41
C THR A 242 -6.31 10.77 -18.47
N LEU A 243 -6.17 9.45 -18.32
CA LEU A 243 -4.86 8.80 -18.46
C LEU A 243 -4.30 8.99 -19.87
N ASP A 244 -5.15 8.93 -20.90
CA ASP A 244 -4.76 9.24 -22.27
C ASP A 244 -4.20 10.66 -22.41
N GLY A 245 -4.87 11.65 -21.81
CA GLY A 245 -4.46 13.05 -21.83
C GLY A 245 -3.15 13.29 -21.06
N LEU A 246 -2.98 12.63 -19.91
CA LEU A 246 -1.74 12.67 -19.14
C LEU A 246 -0.54 12.15 -19.96
N VAL A 247 -0.71 11.00 -20.62
CA VAL A 247 0.31 10.37 -21.46
C VAL A 247 0.72 11.28 -22.63
N GLU A 248 -0.26 11.91 -23.28
CA GLU A 248 -0.02 12.89 -24.34
C GLU A 248 0.70 14.14 -23.81
N ARG A 249 0.19 14.73 -22.72
CA ARG A 249 0.74 15.94 -22.09
C ARG A 249 2.18 15.80 -21.63
N LEU A 250 2.53 14.63 -21.08
CA LEU A 250 3.90 14.32 -20.66
C LEU A 250 4.79 13.77 -21.79
N ALA A 251 4.25 13.66 -23.01
CA ALA A 251 4.88 13.10 -24.19
C ALA A 251 5.54 11.74 -23.91
N LEU A 252 4.84 10.85 -23.20
CA LEU A 252 5.38 9.54 -22.85
C LEU A 252 5.42 8.65 -24.11
N PRO A 253 6.61 8.14 -24.50
CA PRO A 253 6.74 7.36 -25.74
C PRO A 253 6.11 5.96 -25.63
N ARG A 254 5.94 5.47 -24.40
CA ARG A 254 5.34 4.19 -24.04
C ARG A 254 4.89 4.24 -22.58
N VAL A 255 4.07 3.28 -22.19
CA VAL A 255 3.64 2.99 -20.82
C VAL A 255 3.68 1.48 -20.70
N ASP A 256 4.53 0.98 -19.82
CA ASP A 256 4.78 -0.45 -19.61
C ASP A 256 3.96 -1.02 -18.46
N PHE A 257 3.73 -0.18 -17.45
CA PHE A 257 3.04 -0.54 -16.21
C PHE A 257 2.17 0.62 -15.72
N VAL A 258 0.97 0.31 -15.22
CA VAL A 258 0.11 1.26 -14.52
C VAL A 258 -0.43 0.61 -13.25
N LYS A 259 -0.17 1.21 -12.09
CA LYS A 259 -0.93 0.94 -10.87
C LYS A 259 -2.13 1.87 -10.82
N VAL A 260 -3.29 1.36 -10.44
CA VAL A 260 -4.48 2.17 -10.14
C VAL A 260 -5.07 1.71 -8.81
N ASP A 261 -5.06 2.62 -7.85
CA ASP A 261 -5.53 2.40 -6.49
C ASP A 261 -6.10 3.75 -6.02
N VAL A 262 -7.38 3.96 -6.28
CA VAL A 262 -8.03 5.27 -6.14
C VAL A 262 -9.35 5.13 -5.37
N GLU A 263 -9.41 4.14 -4.48
CA GLU A 263 -10.48 3.90 -3.53
C GLU A 263 -11.86 3.88 -4.22
N GLY A 264 -11.98 3.03 -5.26
CA GLY A 264 -13.22 2.71 -5.96
C GLY A 264 -13.42 3.41 -7.32
N ALA A 265 -12.58 4.39 -7.66
CA ALA A 265 -12.66 5.12 -8.93
C ALA A 265 -11.93 4.42 -10.10
N GLU A 266 -11.47 3.17 -9.94
CA GLU A 266 -10.65 2.43 -10.92
C GLU A 266 -11.35 2.36 -12.28
N THR A 267 -12.65 2.02 -12.28
CA THR A 267 -13.46 1.96 -13.51
C THR A 267 -13.51 3.32 -14.23
N SER A 268 -13.50 4.44 -13.49
CA SER A 268 -13.47 5.78 -14.08
C SER A 268 -12.12 6.07 -14.73
N VAL A 269 -11.02 5.72 -14.06
CA VAL A 269 -9.66 5.84 -14.60
C VAL A 269 -9.52 5.04 -15.90
N LEU A 270 -9.98 3.78 -15.92
CA LEU A 270 -9.89 2.94 -17.12
C LEU A 270 -10.72 3.47 -18.29
N LYS A 271 -11.87 4.11 -18.04
CA LYS A 271 -12.65 4.79 -19.09
C LYS A 271 -11.87 5.95 -19.73
N GLY A 272 -11.01 6.62 -18.96
CA GLY A 272 -10.10 7.66 -19.44
C GLY A 272 -8.78 7.15 -20.05
N ALA A 273 -8.57 5.84 -20.10
CA ALA A 273 -7.34 5.18 -20.54
C ALA A 273 -7.48 4.44 -21.89
N GLY A 274 -8.54 4.72 -22.64
CA GLY A 274 -8.94 3.91 -23.78
C GLY A 274 -7.89 3.76 -24.88
N ASN A 275 -7.09 4.79 -25.16
CA ASN A 275 -6.00 4.72 -26.14
C ASN A 275 -4.78 4.01 -25.57
N VAL A 276 -4.39 4.32 -24.34
CA VAL A 276 -3.25 3.68 -23.65
C VAL A 276 -3.47 2.16 -23.56
N LEU A 277 -4.64 1.73 -23.09
CA LEU A 277 -4.98 0.32 -22.92
C LEU A 277 -5.07 -0.46 -24.24
N ARG A 278 -5.51 0.19 -25.33
CA ARG A 278 -5.63 -0.46 -26.65
C ARG A 278 -4.33 -0.46 -27.45
N ARG A 279 -3.55 0.62 -27.38
CA ARG A 279 -2.36 0.81 -28.23
C ARG A 279 -1.06 0.43 -27.54
N GLN A 280 -0.89 0.83 -26.28
CA GLN A 280 0.36 0.64 -25.55
C GLN A 280 0.35 -0.65 -24.71
N ARG A 281 -0.84 -1.18 -24.38
CA ARG A 281 -1.02 -2.48 -23.73
C ARG A 281 -0.18 -2.64 -22.45
N PRO A 282 -0.19 -1.67 -21.51
CA PRO A 282 0.58 -1.79 -20.27
C PRO A 282 0.10 -2.97 -19.42
N LEU A 283 0.96 -3.47 -18.56
CA LEU A 283 0.54 -4.30 -17.42
C LEU A 283 -0.19 -3.42 -16.41
N LEU A 284 -1.28 -3.92 -15.82
CA LEU A 284 -2.03 -3.19 -14.80
C LEU A 284 -1.94 -3.91 -13.45
N LEU A 285 -1.78 -3.15 -12.37
CA LEU A 285 -2.07 -3.57 -10.99
C LEU A 285 -3.22 -2.70 -10.49
N LEU A 286 -4.32 -3.30 -10.07
CA LEU A 286 -5.56 -2.60 -9.73
C LEU A 286 -6.04 -3.03 -8.35
N GLU A 287 -6.47 -2.09 -7.51
CA GLU A 287 -7.27 -2.42 -6.34
C GLU A 287 -8.65 -2.93 -6.80
N ALA A 288 -9.10 -4.07 -6.27
CA ALA A 288 -10.39 -4.69 -6.59
C ALA A 288 -11.31 -4.73 -5.37
N ASN A 289 -11.33 -3.64 -4.60
CA ASN A 289 -12.16 -3.51 -3.40
C ASN A 289 -13.65 -3.39 -3.75
N GLU A 290 -14.38 -4.48 -3.56
CA GLU A 290 -15.81 -4.58 -3.90
C GLU A 290 -16.68 -3.52 -3.19
N GLN A 291 -16.32 -3.13 -1.97
CA GLN A 291 -17.09 -2.14 -1.21
C GLN A 291 -16.86 -0.73 -1.77
N ALA A 292 -15.60 -0.37 -2.03
CA ALA A 292 -15.23 0.91 -2.65
C ALA A 292 -15.83 1.06 -4.05
N LEU A 293 -15.73 0.01 -4.88
CA LEU A 293 -16.32 -0.02 -6.22
C LEU A 293 -17.85 0.18 -6.17
N LYS A 294 -18.54 -0.45 -5.21
CA LYS A 294 -19.99 -0.26 -5.02
C LYS A 294 -20.36 1.15 -4.59
N ALA A 295 -19.56 1.78 -3.73
CA ALA A 295 -19.77 3.17 -3.34
C ALA A 295 -19.70 4.14 -4.54
N GLN A 296 -18.97 3.76 -5.59
CA GLN A 296 -18.87 4.49 -6.86
C GLN A 296 -19.84 4.01 -7.96
N GLY A 297 -20.81 3.14 -7.61
CA GLY A 297 -21.83 2.66 -8.54
C GLY A 297 -21.34 1.60 -9.54
N THR A 298 -20.26 0.90 -9.24
CA THR A 298 -19.70 -0.20 -10.04
C THR A 298 -19.47 -1.45 -9.17
N SER A 299 -18.82 -2.49 -9.70
CA SER A 299 -18.41 -3.69 -8.96
C SER A 299 -17.11 -4.27 -9.53
N SER A 300 -16.47 -5.16 -8.78
CA SER A 300 -15.31 -5.93 -9.26
C SER A 300 -15.65 -6.74 -10.53
N ALA A 301 -16.85 -7.32 -10.59
CA ALA A 301 -17.33 -8.04 -11.77
C ALA A 301 -17.46 -7.13 -13.01
N ALA A 302 -17.94 -5.90 -12.84
CA ALA A 302 -18.04 -4.94 -13.94
C ALA A 302 -16.64 -4.46 -14.40
N LEU A 303 -15.74 -4.20 -13.46
CA LEU A 303 -14.34 -3.85 -13.74
C LEU A 303 -13.62 -4.95 -14.53
N ILE A 304 -13.73 -6.20 -14.08
CA ILE A 304 -13.16 -7.38 -14.75
C ILE A 304 -13.81 -7.58 -16.13
N GLY A 305 -15.13 -7.42 -16.22
CA GLY A 305 -15.87 -7.50 -17.48
C GLY A 305 -15.36 -6.51 -18.51
N MET A 306 -15.12 -5.26 -18.11
CA MET A 306 -14.55 -4.22 -18.97
C MET A 306 -13.14 -4.60 -19.45
N LEU A 307 -12.25 -5.02 -18.54
CA LEU A 307 -10.89 -5.43 -18.87
C LEU A 307 -10.85 -6.57 -19.90
N LYS A 308 -11.66 -7.61 -19.68
CA LYS A 308 -11.74 -8.78 -20.57
C LYS A 308 -12.41 -8.45 -21.91
N ALA A 309 -13.61 -7.89 -21.87
CA ALA A 309 -14.45 -7.72 -23.06
C ALA A 309 -14.02 -6.54 -23.94
N GLU A 310 -13.68 -5.40 -23.35
CA GLU A 310 -13.38 -4.18 -24.11
C GLU A 310 -11.90 -4.06 -24.46
N PHE A 311 -11.04 -4.52 -23.56
CA PHE A 311 -9.59 -4.33 -23.69
C PHE A 311 -8.82 -5.63 -23.94
N ARG A 312 -9.44 -6.81 -23.91
CA ARG A 312 -8.74 -8.11 -24.13
C ARG A 312 -7.57 -8.32 -23.17
N TYR A 313 -7.80 -8.00 -21.91
CA TYR A 313 -6.90 -8.32 -20.80
C TYR A 313 -7.36 -9.60 -20.10
N GLU A 314 -6.41 -10.38 -19.62
CA GLU A 314 -6.67 -11.45 -18.66
C GLU A 314 -6.40 -10.96 -17.25
N VAL A 315 -7.15 -11.49 -16.29
CA VAL A 315 -7.06 -11.12 -14.88
C VAL A 315 -6.33 -12.23 -14.12
N LEU A 316 -5.32 -11.83 -13.37
CA LEU A 316 -4.55 -12.66 -12.46
C LEU A 316 -4.80 -12.18 -11.02
N VAL A 317 -4.72 -13.11 -10.07
CA VAL A 317 -4.90 -12.88 -8.64
C VAL A 317 -3.68 -13.37 -7.87
N PHE A 318 -3.43 -12.81 -6.70
CA PHE A 318 -2.41 -13.30 -5.79
C PHE A 318 -2.95 -14.49 -4.99
N SER A 319 -2.33 -15.65 -5.18
CA SER A 319 -2.72 -16.90 -4.53
C SER A 319 -2.52 -16.82 -3.01
N GLU A 320 -3.57 -17.02 -2.23
CA GLU A 320 -3.46 -17.11 -0.76
C GLU A 320 -2.49 -18.22 -0.33
N ALA A 321 -2.41 -19.31 -1.07
CA ALA A 321 -1.56 -20.46 -0.71
C ALA A 321 -0.07 -20.23 -0.97
N THR A 322 0.30 -19.36 -1.90
CA THR A 322 1.69 -19.22 -2.36
C THR A 322 2.23 -17.79 -2.35
N GLY A 323 1.36 -16.78 -2.29
CA GLY A 323 1.70 -15.37 -2.47
C GLY A 323 2.09 -14.99 -3.90
N ARG A 324 2.02 -15.93 -4.86
CA ARG A 324 2.35 -15.70 -6.27
C ARG A 324 1.10 -15.43 -7.09
N VAL A 325 1.27 -14.76 -8.23
CA VAL A 325 0.15 -14.54 -9.15
C VAL A 325 -0.23 -15.82 -9.90
N GLU A 326 -1.54 -16.01 -10.08
CA GLU A 326 -2.12 -17.07 -10.89
C GLU A 326 -3.34 -16.55 -11.67
N VAL A 327 -3.73 -17.25 -12.73
CA VAL A 327 -4.89 -16.85 -13.53
C VAL A 327 -6.17 -16.99 -12.70
N LEU A 328 -7.01 -15.96 -12.70
CA LEU A 328 -8.33 -16.01 -12.07
C LEU A 328 -9.20 -17.05 -12.80
N ARG A 329 -9.54 -18.12 -12.09
CA ARG A 329 -10.46 -19.16 -12.57
C ARG A 329 -11.91 -18.73 -12.41
N ASP A 330 -12.79 -19.28 -13.24
CA ASP A 330 -14.23 -19.03 -13.12
C ASP A 330 -14.74 -19.46 -11.73
N GLY A 331 -15.39 -18.53 -11.02
CA GLY A 331 -15.86 -18.73 -9.64
C GLY A 331 -14.76 -18.71 -8.57
N GLY A 332 -13.51 -18.37 -8.93
CA GLY A 332 -12.43 -18.17 -7.98
C GLY A 332 -12.59 -16.89 -7.15
N ALA A 333 -11.99 -16.88 -5.96
CA ALA A 333 -11.93 -15.69 -5.12
C ALA A 333 -10.97 -14.64 -5.71
N LEU A 334 -11.31 -13.36 -5.53
CA LEU A 334 -10.42 -12.24 -5.86
C LEU A 334 -9.50 -11.96 -4.68
N SER A 335 -8.23 -11.68 -4.97
CA SER A 335 -7.34 -10.99 -4.05
C SER A 335 -7.72 -9.50 -3.96
N SER A 336 -7.26 -8.81 -2.90
CA SER A 336 -7.49 -7.37 -2.72
C SER A 336 -7.01 -6.55 -3.90
N ASN A 337 -5.81 -6.86 -4.38
CA ASN A 337 -5.26 -6.35 -5.63
C ASN A 337 -5.33 -7.42 -6.72
N ILE A 338 -5.61 -7.01 -7.94
CA ILE A 338 -5.58 -7.87 -9.13
C ILE A 338 -4.57 -7.35 -10.13
N VAL A 339 -4.06 -8.26 -10.95
CA VAL A 339 -3.22 -7.90 -12.09
C VAL A 339 -4.04 -8.09 -13.35
N ALA A 340 -4.09 -7.07 -14.20
CA ALA A 340 -4.61 -7.21 -15.56
C ALA A 340 -3.45 -7.20 -16.55
N ALA A 341 -3.28 -8.31 -17.27
CA ALA A 341 -2.26 -8.50 -18.27
C ALA A 341 -2.88 -8.55 -19.68
N PRO A 342 -2.26 -7.95 -20.71
CA PRO A 342 -2.62 -8.22 -22.10
C PRO A 342 -2.66 -9.74 -22.35
N ALA A 343 -3.73 -10.28 -22.95
CA ALA A 343 -3.91 -11.72 -23.11
C ALA A 343 -2.70 -12.42 -23.77
N GLU A 344 -2.06 -11.75 -24.72
CA GLU A 344 -0.87 -12.20 -25.43
C GLU A 344 0.41 -12.24 -24.59
N ARG A 345 0.45 -11.57 -23.43
CA ARG A 345 1.62 -11.47 -22.53
C ARG A 345 1.50 -12.32 -21.27
N VAL A 346 0.36 -12.97 -21.02
CA VAL A 346 0.10 -13.72 -19.77
C VAL A 346 1.17 -14.79 -19.51
N GLY A 347 1.56 -15.57 -20.52
CA GLY A 347 2.58 -16.61 -20.37
C GLY A 347 3.96 -16.06 -20.01
N GLU A 348 4.34 -14.92 -20.59
CA GLU A 348 5.59 -14.23 -20.27
C GLU A 348 5.58 -13.71 -18.82
N ILE A 349 4.45 -13.13 -18.41
CA ILE A 349 4.29 -12.53 -17.09
C ILE A 349 4.34 -13.61 -16.00
N LEU A 350 3.62 -14.72 -16.17
CA LEU A 350 3.63 -15.84 -15.22
C LEU A 350 5.00 -16.50 -15.11
N ALA A 351 5.79 -16.52 -16.18
CA ALA A 351 7.15 -17.08 -16.14
C ALA A 351 8.15 -16.23 -15.34
N LYS A 352 7.86 -14.92 -15.16
CA LYS A 352 8.69 -13.97 -14.43
C LYS A 352 8.21 -13.70 -13.00
N ALA A 353 7.02 -14.20 -12.65
CA ALA A 353 6.28 -13.90 -11.43
C ALA A 353 6.66 -14.75 -10.19
#